data_AF-A0A353SX97-F1
#
_entry.id   AF-A0A353SX97-F1
#
_cell.length_a   1.000
_cell.length_b   1.000
_cell.length_c   1.000
_cell.angle_alpha   90.00
_cell.angle_beta   90.00
_cell.angle_gamma   90.00
#
_symmetry.space_group_name_H-M   'P 1'
#
loop_
_entity.id
_entity.type
_entity.pdbx_description
1 polymer ?
#
loop_
_entity_poly.entity_id
_entity_poly.type
_entity_poly.pdbx_seq_one_letter_code
_entity_poly.pdbx_strand_id
1 'polypeptide(L)'
;MEEEKETKNRFMGTYFDPTIIFRLSGVARVLGWVVLAVYSIDFIVALMVMVLQILRGYWFGLGFTDYVTNILITLERPFRGLVYFVVLLGISEVLKIFVDIEENTRRAARK
;
A
#
# COMPACT_ATOMS: atom_id res chain seq x y z
N MET A 1 36.86 31.60 -3.44
CA MET A 1 35.70 31.31 -4.30
C MET A 1 34.81 30.39 -3.50
N GLU A 2 34.08 31.01 -2.57
CA GLU A 2 33.01 30.35 -1.82
C GLU A 2 31.91 30.08 -2.83
N GLU A 3 31.76 28.81 -3.22
CA GLU A 3 30.50 28.36 -3.78
C GLU A 3 29.46 28.51 -2.66
N GLU A 4 28.83 29.68 -2.62
CA GLU A 4 27.44 29.86 -2.23
C GLU A 4 26.63 28.82 -3.02
N LYS A 5 26.61 27.59 -2.51
CA LYS A 5 25.53 26.65 -2.75
C LYS A 5 24.32 27.34 -2.17
N GLU A 6 23.66 28.09 -3.04
CA GLU A 6 22.29 28.54 -2.94
C GLU A 6 21.55 27.52 -2.08
N THR A 7 21.40 27.91 -0.81
CA THR A 7 20.33 27.44 0.05
C THR A 7 19.07 27.95 -0.65
N LYS A 8 18.69 27.25 -1.72
CA LYS A 8 17.59 27.55 -2.62
C LYS A 8 16.35 27.64 -1.75
N ASN A 9 16.09 28.86 -1.34
CA ASN A 9 15.03 29.37 -0.48
C ASN A 9 14.18 28.26 0.16
N ARG A 10 14.58 27.81 1.35
CA ARG A 10 13.61 27.44 2.39
C ARG A 10 12.80 28.70 2.65
N PHE A 11 11.76 28.93 1.84
CA PHE A 11 10.82 30.00 2.07
C PHE A 11 10.24 29.78 3.47
N MET A 12 10.33 30.80 4.31
CA MET A 12 9.99 30.81 5.73
C MET A 12 8.48 30.60 6.02
N GLY A 13 7.72 30.10 5.04
CA GLY A 13 6.27 29.85 5.09
C GLY A 13 5.79 28.65 4.27
N THR A 14 6.67 27.71 3.88
CA THR A 14 6.24 26.40 3.34
C THR A 14 5.83 25.49 4.50
N TYR A 15 4.56 25.08 4.54
CA TYR A 15 4.04 24.14 5.53
C TYR A 15 4.52 22.71 5.25
N PHE A 16 4.83 22.38 4.00
CA PHE A 16 5.41 21.09 3.61
C PHE A 16 6.56 21.23 2.60
N ASP A 17 7.53 20.32 2.66
CA ASP A 17 8.58 20.19 1.64
C ASP A 17 8.09 19.20 0.56
N PRO A 18 7.83 19.66 -0.68
CA PRO A 18 7.36 18.80 -1.77
C PRO A 18 8.28 17.62 -2.01
N THR A 19 9.60 17.81 -1.85
CA THR A 19 10.61 16.77 -2.06
C THR A 19 10.40 15.60 -1.10
N ILE A 20 10.09 15.90 0.16
CA ILE A 20 9.85 14.89 1.19
C ILE A 20 8.53 14.17 0.89
N ILE A 21 7.48 14.90 0.51
CA ILE A 21 6.18 14.30 0.19
C ILE A 21 6.28 13.37 -1.03
N PHE A 22 6.97 13.78 -2.10
CA PHE A 22 7.17 12.93 -3.27
C PHE A 22 7.97 11.67 -2.94
N ARG A 23 9.00 11.77 -2.09
CA ARG A 23 9.73 10.59 -1.59
C ARG A 23 8.81 9.67 -0.78
N LEU A 24 8.02 10.23 0.13
CA LEU A 24 7.10 9.46 0.97
C LEU A 24 6.01 8.76 0.15
N SER A 25 5.44 9.46 -0.84
CA SER A 25 4.50 8.91 -1.80
C SER A 25 5.12 7.76 -2.60
N GLY A 26 6.36 7.93 -3.08
CA GLY A 26 7.11 6.88 -3.75
C GLY A 26 7.32 5.64 -2.86
N VAL A 27 7.72 5.84 -1.61
CA VAL A 27 7.88 4.75 -0.63
C VAL A 27 6.55 4.06 -0.34
N ALA A 28 5.46 4.80 -0.12
CA ALA A 28 4.12 4.25 0.12
C ALA A 28 3.67 3.37 -1.06
N ARG A 29 3.92 3.82 -2.30
CA ARG A 29 3.63 3.04 -3.51
C ARG A 29 4.44 1.75 -3.58
N VAL A 30 5.76 1.82 -3.33
CA VAL A 30 6.63 0.63 -3.33
C VAL A 30 6.21 -0.35 -2.22
N LEU A 31 5.96 0.15 -1.01
CA LEU A 31 5.48 -0.66 0.10
C LEU A 31 4.14 -1.32 -0.22
N GLY A 32 3.23 -0.62 -0.91
CA GLY A 32 1.99 -1.21 -1.41
C GLY A 32 2.26 -2.47 -2.24
N TRP A 33 3.12 -2.37 -3.25
CA TRP A 33 3.48 -3.53 -4.08
C TRP A 33 4.16 -4.64 -3.30
N VAL A 34 5.02 -4.31 -2.33
CA VAL A 34 5.65 -5.30 -1.44
C VAL A 34 4.58 -6.04 -0.63
N VAL A 35 3.63 -5.32 -0.02
CA VAL A 35 2.53 -5.92 0.72
C VAL A 35 1.69 -6.84 -0.18
N LEU A 36 1.35 -6.38 -1.39
CA LEU A 36 0.60 -7.19 -2.35
C LEU A 36 1.34 -8.49 -2.70
N ALA A 37 2.66 -8.42 -2.91
CA ALA A 37 3.49 -9.59 -3.21
C ALA A 37 3.52 -10.57 -2.03
N VAL A 38 3.71 -10.08 -0.80
CA VAL A 38 3.72 -10.91 0.41
C VAL A 38 2.38 -11.63 0.59
N TYR A 39 1.26 -10.92 0.49
CA TYR A 39 -0.06 -11.55 0.63
C TYR A 39 -0.40 -12.48 -0.54
N SER A 40 0.12 -12.23 -1.75
CA SER A 40 -0.02 -13.16 -2.87
C SER A 40 0.72 -14.47 -2.60
N ILE A 41 1.94 -14.41 -2.05
CA ILE A 41 2.69 -15.60 -1.64
C ILE A 41 1.96 -16.34 -0.52
N ASP A 42 1.47 -15.63 0.51
CA ASP A 42 0.70 -16.26 1.59
C ASP A 42 -0.54 -16.99 1.05
N PHE A 43 -1.26 -16.38 0.10
CA PHE A 43 -2.42 -17.02 -0.53
C PHE A 43 -2.05 -18.28 -1.31
N ILE A 44 -0.96 -18.26 -2.08
CA ILE A 44 -0.46 -19.43 -2.80
C ILE A 44 -0.10 -20.55 -1.81
N VAL A 45 0.60 -20.23 -0.73
CA VAL A 45 0.93 -21.20 0.33
C VAL A 45 -0.34 -21.76 0.97
N ALA A 46 -1.33 -20.93 1.26
CA ALA A 46 -2.62 -21.36 1.81
C ALA A 46 -3.33 -22.35 0.88
N LEU A 47 -3.34 -22.09 -0.44
CA LEU A 47 -3.90 -23.01 -1.43
C LEU A 47 -3.14 -24.34 -1.47
N MET A 48 -1.81 -24.31 -1.43
CA MET A 48 -0.99 -25.53 -1.38
C MET A 48 -1.29 -26.36 -0.13
N VAL A 49 -1.45 -25.70 1.03
CA VAL A 49 -1.83 -26.36 2.29
C VAL A 49 -3.23 -26.97 2.17
N MET A 50 -4.20 -26.25 1.60
CA MET A 50 -5.56 -26.77 1.40
C MET A 50 -5.55 -28.02 0.50
N VAL A 51 -4.79 -28.01 -0.60
CA VAL A 51 -4.63 -29.19 -1.47
C VAL A 51 -4.02 -30.36 -0.69
N LEU A 52 -2.97 -30.12 0.10
CA LEU A 52 -2.35 -31.16 0.94
C LEU A 52 -3.34 -31.71 1.98
N GLN A 53 -4.21 -30.87 2.55
CA GLN A 53 -5.22 -31.32 3.50
C GLN A 53 -6.23 -32.28 2.85
N ILE A 54 -6.67 -31.96 1.63
CA ILE A 54 -7.56 -32.82 0.84
C ILE A 54 -6.87 -34.15 0.51
N LEU A 55 -5.63 -34.11 0.01
CA LEU A 55 -4.88 -35.33 -0.35
C LEU A 55 -4.60 -36.23 0.86
N ARG A 56 -4.41 -35.65 2.05
CA ARG A 56 -4.21 -36.40 3.30
C ARG A 56 -5.52 -36.85 3.95
N GLY A 57 -6.67 -36.50 3.38
CA GLY A 57 -7.97 -36.91 3.86
C GLY A 57 -8.47 -36.20 5.11
N TYR A 58 -7.90 -35.05 5.49
CA TYR A 58 -8.38 -34.26 6.64
C TYR A 58 -9.81 -33.75 6.46
N TRP A 59 -10.30 -33.77 5.23
CA TRP A 59 -11.63 -33.30 4.87
C TRP A 59 -12.68 -34.43 4.91
N PHE A 60 -12.29 -35.68 5.18
CA PHE A 60 -13.25 -36.78 5.34
C PHE A 60 -14.00 -36.67 6.68
N GLY A 61 -15.33 -36.74 6.63
CA GLY A 61 -16.19 -36.67 7.83
C GLY A 61 -16.53 -35.25 8.30
N LEU A 62 -16.07 -34.22 7.60
CA LEU A 62 -16.46 -32.82 7.84
C LEU A 62 -17.90 -32.55 7.36
N GLY A 63 -18.58 -31.62 8.03
CA GLY A 63 -19.89 -31.14 7.61
C GLY A 63 -19.81 -30.08 6.52
N PHE A 64 -20.92 -29.82 5.81
CA PHE A 64 -21.00 -28.78 4.77
C PHE A 64 -20.47 -27.41 5.24
N THR A 65 -20.81 -27.01 6.46
CA THR A 65 -20.36 -25.75 7.06
C THR A 65 -18.86 -25.65 7.23
N ASP A 66 -18.18 -26.77 7.50
CA ASP A 66 -16.72 -26.81 7.66
C ASP A 66 -16.02 -26.59 6.33
N TYR A 67 -16.52 -27.22 5.25
CA TYR A 67 -16.02 -27.00 3.89
C TYR A 67 -16.12 -25.52 3.49
N VAL A 68 -17.31 -24.94 3.66
CA VAL A 68 -17.56 -23.54 3.33
C VAL A 68 -16.65 -22.61 4.14
N THR A 69 -16.51 -22.87 5.44
CA THR A 69 -15.68 -22.06 6.33
C THR A 69 -14.21 -22.11 5.93
N ASN A 70 -13.66 -23.29 5.63
CA ASN A 70 -12.27 -23.44 5.19
C ASN A 70 -12.00 -22.70 3.87
N ILE A 71 -12.93 -22.79 2.92
CA ILE A 71 -12.84 -22.08 1.63
C ILE A 71 -12.91 -20.55 1.86
N LEU A 72 -13.85 -20.07 2.66
CA LEU A 72 -14.02 -18.65 2.95
C LEU A 72 -12.78 -18.07 3.64
N ILE A 73 -12.23 -18.75 4.64
CA ILE A 73 -10.99 -18.31 5.32
C ILE A 73 -9.82 -18.22 4.35
N THR A 74 -9.72 -19.16 3.41
CA THR A 74 -8.65 -19.17 2.41
C THR A 74 -8.80 -18.01 1.43
N LEU A 75 -10.04 -17.74 0.99
CA LEU A 75 -10.36 -16.63 0.09
C LEU A 75 -10.26 -15.25 0.77
N GLU A 76 -10.46 -15.16 2.08
CA GLU A 76 -10.36 -13.88 2.81
C GLU A 76 -8.93 -13.30 2.80
N ARG A 77 -7.92 -14.17 2.77
CA ARG A 77 -6.49 -13.78 2.81
C ARG A 77 -6.08 -12.75 1.74
N PRO A 78 -6.35 -12.96 0.43
CA PRO A 78 -6.02 -11.98 -0.61
C PRO A 78 -6.81 -10.67 -0.46
N PHE A 79 -8.04 -10.70 0.08
CA PHE A 79 -8.80 -9.47 0.32
C PHE A 79 -8.13 -8.57 1.36
N ARG A 80 -7.57 -9.14 2.44
CA ARG A 80 -6.79 -8.35 3.41
C ARG A 80 -5.59 -7.68 2.76
N GLY A 81 -4.84 -8.42 1.93
CA GLY A 81 -3.73 -7.87 1.16
C GLY A 81 -4.14 -6.75 0.20
N LEU A 82 -5.25 -6.93 -0.51
CA LEU A 82 -5.83 -5.94 -1.41
C LEU A 82 -6.23 -4.65 -0.68
N VAL A 83 -6.86 -4.77 0.50
CA VAL A 83 -7.23 -3.60 1.31
C VAL A 83 -5.98 -2.79 1.69
N TYR A 84 -4.94 -3.44 2.21
CA TYR A 84 -3.69 -2.74 2.55
C TYR A 84 -3.02 -2.11 1.33
N PHE A 85 -3.01 -2.80 0.19
CA PHE A 85 -2.48 -2.29 -1.06
C PHE A 85 -3.20 -1.02 -1.52
N VAL A 86 -4.53 -1.06 -1.56
CA VAL A 86 -5.37 0.07 -1.97
C VAL A 86 -5.22 1.25 -1.02
N VAL A 87 -5.14 1.01 0.30
CA VAL A 87 -4.92 2.06 1.29
C VAL A 87 -3.57 2.73 1.08
N LEU A 88 -2.49 1.98 0.88
CA LEU A 88 -1.14 2.54 0.66
C LEU A 88 -1.06 3.32 -0.65
N LEU A 89 -1.69 2.83 -1.72
CA LEU A 89 -1.83 3.57 -2.98
C LEU A 89 -2.66 4.84 -2.81
N GLY A 90 -3.77 4.76 -2.08
CA GLY A 90 -4.62 5.90 -1.77
C GLY A 90 -3.84 6.98 -1.01
N ILE A 91 -3.06 6.61 0.02
CA ILE A 91 -2.18 7.53 0.74
C ILE A 91 -1.16 8.17 -0.21
N SER A 92 -0.53 7.38 -1.07
CA SER A 92 0.42 7.87 -2.07
C SER A 92 -0.19 8.95 -2.99
N GLU A 93 -1.43 8.76 -3.46
CA GLU A 93 -2.11 9.73 -4.33
C GLU A 93 -2.64 10.95 -3.58
N VAL A 94 -3.21 10.75 -2.38
CA VAL A 94 -3.67 11.85 -1.52
C VAL A 94 -2.52 12.81 -1.19
N LEU A 95 -1.34 12.26 -0.87
CA LEU A 95 -0.13 13.05 -0.63
C LEU A 95 0.25 13.93 -1.82
N LYS A 96 0.16 13.40 -3.05
CA LYS A 96 0.45 14.19 -4.26
C LYS A 96 -0.58 15.29 -4.48
N ILE A 97 -1.87 14.99 -4.29
CA ILE A 97 -2.95 15.98 -4.42
C ILE A 97 -2.72 17.15 -3.46
N PHE A 98 -2.31 16.89 -2.22
CA PHE A 98 -2.02 17.97 -1.26
C PHE A 98 -0.87 18.89 -1.72
N VAL A 99 0.19 18.33 -2.32
CA VAL A 99 1.28 19.11 -2.90
C VAL A 99 0.77 19.97 -4.05
N ASP A 100 -0.03 19.42 -4.95
CA ASP A 100 -0.59 20.15 -6.09
C ASP A 100 -1.49 21.32 -5.63
N ILE A 101 -2.30 21.10 -4.58
CA ILE A 101 -3.15 22.13 -3.98
C ILE A 101 -2.30 23.23 -3.34
N GLU A 102 -1.27 22.87 -2.56
CA GLU A 102 -0.35 23.84 -1.94
C GLU A 102 0.34 24.70 -3.00
N GLU A 103 0.87 24.07 -4.06
CA GLU A 103 1.55 24.78 -5.14
C GLU A 103 0.61 25.75 -5.87
N ASN A 104 -0.61 25.33 -6.18
CA ASN A 104 -1.61 26.17 -6.83
C ASN A 104 -2.04 27.34 -5.95
N THR A 105 -2.27 27.10 -4.66
CA THR A 105 -2.64 28.15 -3.69
C THR A 105 -1.52 29.18 -3.56
N ARG A 106 -0.26 28.73 -3.53
CA ARG A 106 0.91 29.61 -3.50
C ARG A 106 1.06 30.43 -4.77
N ARG A 107 0.78 29.87 -5.94
CA ARG A 107 0.80 30.61 -7.22
C ARG A 107 -0.31 31.66 -7.27
N ALA A 108 -1.49 31.34 -6.76
CA ALA A 108 -2.61 32.27 -6.68
C ALA A 108 -2.33 33.45 -5.73
N ALA A 109 -1.70 33.20 -4.57
CA ALA A 109 -1.36 34.24 -3.61
C ALA A 109 -0.23 35.19 -4.06
N ARG A 110 0.53 34.83 -5.11
CA ARG A 110 1.59 35.68 -5.71
C ARG A 110 1.08 36.51 -6.90
N LYS A 111 -0.17 36.31 -7.34
CA LYS A 111 -0.84 37.14 -8.35
C LYS A 111 -1.68 38.20 -7.66
#